data_AF-A0A2E7I2W6-F1
#
_entry.id   AF-A0A2E7I2W6-F1
#
_cell.length_a   1.000
_cell.length_b   1.000
_cell.length_c   1.000
_cell.angle_alpha   90.00
_cell.angle_beta   90.00
_cell.angle_gamma   90.00
#
_symmetry.space_group_name_H-M   'P 1'
#
loop_
_entity.id
_entity.type
_entity.pdbx_description
1 polymer ?
#
loop_
_entity_poly.entity_id
_entity_poly.type
_entity_poly.pdbx_seq_one_letter_code
_entity_poly.pdbx_strand_id
1 'polypeptide(L)'
;MSDTNSDQQEPSIEDILASIRQIISEDGNESLDQKGAAPPSEKEESSAELVDRSSEASEEVRVGGVSDDILVLTDVIDEQEPVTGSSPEVKPHENIGLGDEKLISDGVERISAATMSGLTTALATDPAVGDGSKTLEQLVKDVLQPILKQWLEENLPEIVDRIVREEVERIAARVK
;
A
#
# COMPACT_ATOMS: atom_id res chain seq x y z
N MET A 1 25.49 -6.80 -50.19
CA MET A 1 26.18 -5.76 -49.39
C MET A 1 25.65 -4.44 -49.90
N SER A 2 24.65 -3.77 -49.33
CA SER A 2 24.04 -3.85 -47.99
C SER A 2 22.65 -3.22 -48.09
N ASP A 3 21.60 -3.95 -47.66
CA ASP A 3 20.31 -3.38 -47.32
C ASP A 3 20.31 -3.15 -45.80
N THR A 4 20.10 -1.91 -45.34
CA THR A 4 19.50 -1.53 -44.04
C THR A 4 19.88 -0.08 -43.70
N ASN A 5 19.13 0.91 -44.20
CA ASN A 5 19.27 2.28 -43.69
C ASN A 5 18.02 3.15 -43.94
N SER A 6 16.86 2.73 -43.42
CA SER A 6 15.66 3.60 -43.38
C SER A 6 14.78 3.44 -42.11
N ASP A 7 15.10 2.54 -41.18
CA ASP A 7 14.23 2.26 -40.01
C ASP A 7 14.67 2.93 -38.70
N GLN A 8 15.48 3.99 -38.77
CA GLN A 8 15.86 4.81 -37.61
C GLN A 8 15.46 6.28 -37.82
N GLN A 9 14.41 6.52 -38.59
CA GLN A 9 13.78 7.83 -38.64
C GLN A 9 13.00 7.99 -37.34
N GLU A 10 13.60 8.63 -36.33
CA GLU A 10 12.84 9.13 -35.18
C GLU A 10 11.63 9.90 -35.74
N PRO A 11 10.39 9.52 -35.40
CA PRO A 11 9.21 10.13 -36.00
C PRO A 11 9.25 11.63 -35.75
N SER A 12 8.92 12.41 -36.78
CA SER A 12 8.93 13.87 -36.67
C SER A 12 7.97 14.28 -35.56
N ILE A 13 8.27 15.38 -34.86
CA ILE A 13 7.46 15.87 -33.74
C ILE A 13 5.97 15.99 -34.13
N GLU A 14 5.70 16.34 -35.39
CA GLU A 14 4.36 16.50 -35.93
C GLU A 14 3.61 15.17 -36.07
N ASP A 15 4.34 14.07 -36.34
CA ASP A 15 3.78 12.71 -36.43
C ASP A 15 3.43 12.18 -35.03
N ILE A 16 4.29 12.46 -34.04
CA ILE A 16 4.03 12.15 -32.63
C ILE A 16 2.78 12.92 -32.15
N LEU A 17 2.70 14.21 -32.47
CA LEU A 17 1.55 15.05 -32.11
C LEU A 17 0.27 14.64 -32.84
N ALA A 18 0.37 14.21 -34.10
CA ALA A 18 -0.76 13.68 -34.85
C ALA A 18 -1.25 12.35 -34.28
N SER A 19 -0.34 11.45 -33.87
CA SER A 19 -0.69 10.16 -33.25
C SER A 19 -1.39 10.34 -31.90
N ILE A 20 -0.91 11.26 -31.05
CA ILE A 20 -1.57 11.58 -29.77
C ILE A 20 -2.96 12.19 -30.02
N ARG A 21 -3.08 13.11 -30.99
CA ARG A 21 -4.38 13.70 -31.34
C ARG A 21 -5.35 12.68 -31.90
N GLN A 22 -4.89 11.73 -32.71
CA GLN A 22 -5.72 10.61 -33.21
C GLN A 22 -6.18 9.73 -32.06
N ILE A 23 -5.28 9.31 -31.16
CA ILE A 23 -5.62 8.48 -29.99
C ILE A 23 -6.65 9.18 -29.11
N ILE A 24 -6.50 10.48 -28.82
CA ILE A 24 -7.45 11.24 -28.01
C ILE A 24 -8.78 11.45 -28.74
N SER A 25 -8.77 11.61 -30.07
CA SER A 25 -10.01 11.77 -30.85
C SER A 25 -10.73 10.43 -31.06
N GLU A 26 -10.00 9.32 -31.07
CA GLU A 26 -10.49 7.95 -31.23
C GLU A 26 -10.96 7.37 -29.88
N ASP A 27 -10.37 7.80 -28.75
CA ASP A 27 -10.71 7.38 -27.39
C ASP A 27 -11.60 8.39 -26.63
N GLY A 28 -11.77 9.61 -27.14
CA GLY A 28 -12.47 10.73 -26.48
C GLY A 28 -13.97 10.87 -26.77
N ASN A 29 -14.61 9.89 -27.42
CA ASN A 29 -16.06 9.90 -27.64
C ASN A 29 -16.82 9.11 -26.56
N GLU A 30 -16.68 9.51 -25.30
CA GLU A 30 -17.74 9.29 -24.31
C GLU A 30 -17.78 10.41 -23.26
N SER A 31 -18.47 11.50 -23.64
CA SER A 31 -19.39 12.28 -22.80
C SER A 31 -18.93 12.68 -21.39
N LEU A 32 -18.03 13.65 -21.25
CA LEU A 32 -17.90 14.43 -20.00
C LEU A 32 -17.67 15.92 -20.29
N ASP A 33 -18.65 16.59 -20.89
CA ASP A 33 -18.70 18.05 -20.86
C ASP A 33 -20.14 18.59 -20.90
N GLN A 34 -20.70 18.84 -19.71
CA GLN A 34 -21.72 19.87 -19.48
C GLN A 34 -21.23 20.88 -18.44
N LYS A 35 -20.42 21.81 -18.91
CA LYS A 35 -20.46 23.28 -18.73
C LYS A 35 -21.42 23.91 -17.68
N GLY A 36 -20.85 24.78 -16.83
CA GLY A 36 -21.51 25.95 -16.21
C GLY A 36 -20.90 26.34 -14.83
N ALA A 37 -19.92 27.24 -14.72
CA ALA A 37 -20.04 28.72 -14.64
C ALA A 37 -20.55 29.32 -13.30
N ALA A 38 -19.59 29.74 -12.45
CA ALA A 38 -19.53 30.93 -11.55
C ALA A 38 -20.59 31.20 -10.43
N PRO A 39 -20.20 31.93 -9.33
CA PRO A 39 -20.88 31.96 -8.02
C PRO A 39 -21.84 33.15 -7.81
N PRO A 40 -22.55 33.21 -6.65
CA PRO A 40 -22.62 34.46 -5.90
C PRO A 40 -22.42 34.33 -4.39
N SER A 41 -22.13 35.49 -3.82
CA SER A 41 -21.75 35.86 -2.47
C SER A 41 -22.95 36.21 -1.59
N GLU A 42 -22.90 35.82 -0.31
CA GLU A 42 -23.54 36.49 0.87
C GLU A 42 -22.62 36.22 2.08
N LYS A 43 -21.75 37.15 2.51
CA LYS A 43 -21.90 38.18 3.57
C LYS A 43 -22.47 37.67 4.91
N GLU A 44 -21.64 37.70 5.96
CA GLU A 44 -21.80 38.51 7.21
C GLU A 44 -22.21 37.57 8.38
N GLU A 45 -21.67 37.54 9.61
CA GLU A 45 -20.67 38.28 10.39
C GLU A 45 -20.16 37.35 11.51
N SER A 46 -19.01 37.62 12.13
CA SER A 46 -18.90 37.83 13.59
C SER A 46 -17.46 37.69 14.12
N SER A 47 -16.90 38.86 14.39
CA SER A 47 -16.00 39.24 15.50
C SER A 47 -14.70 38.47 15.74
N ALA A 48 -13.62 39.06 15.23
CA ALA A 48 -12.29 38.98 15.81
C ALA A 48 -12.19 39.92 17.02
N GLU A 49 -12.00 39.37 18.22
CA GLU A 49 -11.58 40.15 19.40
C GLU A 49 -10.14 39.78 19.77
N LEU A 50 -9.23 40.68 19.39
CA LEU A 50 -7.86 40.74 19.85
C LEU A 50 -7.83 41.29 21.28
N VAL A 51 -7.33 40.51 22.23
CA VAL A 51 -6.81 41.05 23.50
C VAL A 51 -5.37 40.61 23.65
N ASP A 52 -4.49 41.56 23.33
CA ASP A 52 -3.12 41.66 23.77
C ASP A 52 -3.05 41.80 25.30
N ARG A 53 -2.34 40.88 25.96
CA ARG A 53 -1.73 41.09 27.27
C ARG A 53 -0.41 40.35 27.37
N SER A 54 0.65 40.97 26.85
CA SER A 54 1.99 40.76 27.40
C SER A 54 2.11 41.49 28.75
N SER A 55 2.29 40.76 29.85
CA SER A 55 2.78 41.29 31.12
C SER A 55 3.36 40.15 31.95
N GLU A 56 4.64 40.30 32.30
CA GLU A 56 5.53 39.38 33.00
C GLU A 56 4.96 38.77 34.29
N ALA A 57 5.23 37.48 34.51
CA ALA A 57 5.71 36.95 35.79
C ALA A 57 6.20 35.50 35.57
N SER A 58 7.47 35.27 35.87
CA SER A 58 8.05 33.94 36.00
C SER A 58 7.32 33.17 37.10
N GLU A 59 6.64 32.09 36.74
CA GLU A 59 6.20 31.09 37.70
C GLU A 59 6.28 29.72 37.05
N GLU A 60 6.93 28.81 37.78
CA GLU A 60 7.31 27.47 37.37
C GLU A 60 6.17 26.73 36.66
N VAL A 61 6.36 26.37 35.38
CA VAL A 61 5.56 25.31 34.76
C VAL A 61 5.99 24.02 35.44
N ARG A 62 5.33 23.70 36.55
CA ARG A 62 5.21 22.33 37.02
C ARG A 62 4.49 21.59 35.91
N VAL A 63 5.26 20.84 35.12
CA VAL A 63 4.75 19.87 34.15
C VAL A 63 3.87 18.91 34.92
N GLY A 64 2.57 19.18 34.92
CA GLY A 64 1.56 18.32 35.47
C GLY A 64 1.43 17.10 34.58
N GLY A 65 2.02 16.00 35.03
CA GLY A 65 1.68 14.62 34.71
C GLY A 65 1.17 14.32 33.30
N VAL A 66 2.09 14.14 32.35
CA VAL A 66 1.93 13.07 31.36
C VAL A 66 2.63 11.85 31.95
N SER A 67 1.89 11.10 32.75
CA SER A 67 2.32 9.80 33.23
C SER A 67 1.98 8.74 32.17
N ASP A 68 3.01 8.09 31.64
CA ASP A 68 3.09 6.67 31.28
C ASP A 68 2.32 6.06 30.09
N ASP A 69 1.80 6.82 29.12
CA ASP A 69 1.22 6.20 27.89
C ASP A 69 1.88 6.69 26.58
N ILE A 70 3.21 6.76 26.53
CA ILE A 70 3.95 6.64 25.27
C ILE A 70 4.45 5.21 25.19
N LEU A 71 3.83 4.41 24.30
CA LEU A 71 4.34 3.11 23.93
C LEU A 71 5.69 3.29 23.23
N VAL A 72 6.77 3.18 24.00
CA VAL A 72 8.12 3.05 23.47
C VAL A 72 8.17 1.68 22.77
N LEU A 73 8.39 1.69 21.45
CA LEU A 73 8.44 0.49 20.58
C LEU A 73 9.57 -0.51 20.95
N THR A 74 10.31 -0.25 22.02
CA THR A 74 11.30 -1.15 22.61
C THR A 74 10.83 -1.73 23.93
N ASP A 75 9.52 -1.99 24.09
CA ASP A 75 9.10 -2.95 25.10
C ASP A 75 9.80 -4.26 24.76
N VAL A 76 10.78 -4.59 25.59
CA VAL A 76 11.68 -5.72 25.40
C VAL A 76 10.82 -6.96 25.60
N ILE A 77 10.52 -7.63 24.49
CA ILE A 77 10.06 -9.01 24.55
C ILE A 77 11.09 -9.74 25.41
N ASP A 78 10.63 -10.25 26.55
CA ASP A 78 11.40 -11.07 27.47
C ASP A 78 12.32 -11.99 26.68
N GLU A 79 13.62 -11.84 26.89
CA GLU A 79 14.64 -12.67 26.23
C GLU A 79 14.32 -14.11 26.62
N GLN A 80 13.63 -14.84 25.74
CA GLN A 80 13.60 -16.29 25.83
C GLN A 80 15.06 -16.72 25.94
N GLU A 81 15.42 -17.34 27.07
CA GLU A 81 16.65 -18.11 27.17
C GLU A 81 16.78 -18.89 25.87
N PRO A 82 17.96 -18.93 25.23
CA PRO A 82 18.12 -19.69 24.00
C PRO A 82 17.81 -21.13 24.36
N VAL A 83 16.57 -21.54 24.12
CA VAL A 83 16.18 -22.92 24.15
C VAL A 83 17.06 -23.52 23.06
N THR A 84 18.09 -24.23 23.49
CA THR A 84 18.69 -25.30 22.70
C THR A 84 17.62 -26.39 22.57
N GLY A 85 16.53 -26.02 21.91
CA GLY A 85 15.40 -26.81 21.51
C GLY A 85 15.39 -26.68 20.01
N SER A 86 15.48 -27.84 19.37
CA SER A 86 15.48 -28.06 17.94
C SER A 86 14.68 -27.00 17.15
N SER A 87 15.22 -26.64 15.98
CA SER A 87 14.51 -26.13 14.81
C SER A 87 12.99 -26.25 14.96
N PRO A 88 12.20 -25.19 14.75
CA PRO A 88 10.76 -25.25 14.94
C PRO A 88 10.25 -26.46 14.17
N GLU A 89 9.86 -27.50 14.91
CA GLU A 89 9.27 -28.68 14.32
C GLU A 89 7.89 -28.21 13.90
N VAL A 90 7.82 -27.80 12.63
CA VAL A 90 6.57 -27.58 11.92
C VAL A 90 5.86 -28.92 11.99
N LYS A 91 5.04 -29.11 13.03
CA LYS A 91 4.06 -30.18 13.04
C LYS A 91 3.24 -29.96 11.77
N PRO A 92 3.23 -30.92 10.83
CA PRO A 92 2.36 -30.83 9.68
C PRO A 92 0.97 -30.54 10.23
N HIS A 93 0.42 -29.38 9.89
CA HIS A 93 -0.98 -29.10 10.10
C HIS A 93 -1.72 -30.27 9.48
N GLU A 94 -2.42 -31.02 10.33
CA GLU A 94 -3.22 -32.17 9.94
C GLU A 94 -4.10 -31.71 8.77
N ASN A 95 -3.78 -32.25 7.59
CA ASN A 95 -4.47 -31.95 6.35
C ASN A 95 -5.96 -32.17 6.64
N ILE A 96 -6.75 -31.10 6.70
CA ILE A 96 -8.19 -31.19 6.93
C ILE A 96 -8.70 -32.13 5.84
N GLY A 97 -9.15 -33.32 6.25
CA GLY A 97 -9.34 -34.52 5.42
C GLY A 97 -10.25 -34.36 4.21
N LEU A 98 -9.80 -33.58 3.25
CA LEU A 98 -10.06 -33.74 1.83
C LEU A 98 -9.05 -34.80 1.43
N GLY A 99 -9.54 -35.99 1.06
CA GLY A 99 -8.71 -37.17 0.86
C GLY A 99 -7.45 -36.91 0.04
N ASP A 100 -6.46 -37.79 0.23
CA ASP A 100 -5.14 -37.79 -0.44
C ASP A 100 -5.24 -38.00 -1.98
N GLU A 101 -6.25 -37.45 -2.64
CA GLU A 101 -6.25 -37.23 -4.07
C GLU A 101 -5.21 -36.17 -4.38
N LYS A 102 -4.01 -36.66 -4.65
CA LYS A 102 -2.92 -35.90 -5.23
C LYS A 102 -3.40 -35.21 -6.51
N LEU A 103 -3.73 -33.92 -6.38
CA LEU A 103 -4.33 -33.08 -7.44
C LEU A 103 -3.40 -32.84 -8.64
N ILE A 104 -2.13 -33.25 -8.54
CA ILE A 104 -1.07 -33.01 -9.52
C ILE A 104 -0.14 -34.21 -9.59
N SER A 105 0.23 -34.63 -10.80
CA SER A 105 1.14 -35.76 -11.00
C SER A 105 2.53 -35.50 -10.41
N ASP A 106 3.24 -36.56 -10.01
CA ASP A 106 4.61 -36.48 -9.47
C ASP A 106 5.58 -35.78 -10.43
N GLY A 107 5.36 -35.94 -11.73
CA GLY A 107 6.14 -35.26 -12.76
C GLY A 107 5.91 -33.74 -12.74
N VAL A 108 4.64 -33.31 -12.72
CA VAL A 108 4.27 -31.88 -12.69
C VAL A 108 4.77 -31.23 -11.40
N GLU A 109 4.63 -31.91 -10.27
CA GLU A 109 5.14 -31.44 -8.98
C GLU A 109 6.66 -31.18 -9.02
N ARG A 110 7.44 -32.16 -9.50
CA ARG A 110 8.90 -32.05 -9.60
C ARG A 110 9.32 -30.96 -10.57
N ILE A 111 8.62 -30.83 -11.70
CA ILE A 111 8.89 -29.78 -12.69
C ILE A 111 8.62 -28.40 -12.07
N SER A 112 7.46 -28.21 -11.43
CA SER A 112 7.09 -26.94 -10.79
C SER A 112 8.06 -26.57 -9.66
N ALA A 113 8.47 -27.53 -8.84
CA ALA A 113 9.47 -27.29 -7.79
C ALA A 113 10.84 -26.91 -8.39
N ALA A 114 11.26 -27.57 -9.46
CA ALA A 114 12.52 -27.27 -10.14
C ALA A 114 12.51 -25.90 -10.83
N THR A 115 11.42 -25.54 -11.50
CA THR A 115 11.28 -24.24 -12.17
C THR A 115 11.22 -23.10 -11.15
N MET A 116 10.50 -23.28 -10.05
CA MET A 116 10.46 -22.29 -8.97
C MET A 116 11.81 -22.12 -8.29
N SER A 117 12.52 -23.21 -7.97
CA SER A 117 13.88 -23.12 -7.43
C SER A 117 14.85 -22.43 -8.39
N GLY A 118 14.73 -22.73 -9.69
CA GLY A 118 15.50 -22.06 -10.74
C GLY A 118 15.21 -20.56 -10.83
N LEU A 119 13.94 -20.17 -10.70
CA LEU A 119 13.52 -18.76 -10.75
C LEU A 119 13.99 -17.99 -9.51
N THR A 120 13.89 -18.58 -8.32
CA THR A 120 14.44 -17.99 -7.08
C THR A 120 15.96 -17.81 -7.16
N THR A 121 16.67 -18.79 -7.75
CA THR A 121 18.13 -18.69 -7.96
C THR A 121 18.50 -17.60 -8.97
N ALA A 122 17.73 -17.48 -10.05
CA ALA A 122 17.90 -16.42 -11.05
C ALA A 122 17.67 -15.04 -10.43
N LEU A 123 16.60 -14.87 -9.65
CA LEU A 123 16.28 -13.63 -8.94
C LEU A 123 17.35 -13.24 -7.90
N ALA A 124 17.95 -14.23 -7.22
CA ALA A 124 19.05 -13.99 -6.29
C ALA A 124 20.34 -13.51 -7.01
N THR A 125 20.45 -13.79 -8.31
CA THR A 125 21.61 -13.42 -9.13
C THR A 125 21.39 -12.08 -9.83
N ASP A 126 20.17 -11.83 -10.30
CA ASP A 126 19.74 -10.59 -10.94
C ASP A 126 18.34 -10.18 -10.45
N PRO A 127 18.21 -9.08 -9.68
CA PRO A 127 16.91 -8.59 -9.22
C PRO A 127 16.10 -7.90 -10.34
N ALA A 128 16.73 -7.63 -11.49
CA ALA A 128 16.06 -7.03 -12.62
C ALA A 128 15.23 -8.07 -13.38
N VAL A 129 13.99 -7.71 -13.70
CA VAL A 129 13.04 -8.57 -14.41
C VAL A 129 12.80 -8.00 -15.81
N GLY A 130 12.86 -8.84 -16.84
CA GLY A 130 12.55 -8.45 -18.21
C GLY A 130 13.63 -7.61 -18.89
N ASP A 131 13.28 -6.42 -19.36
CA ASP A 131 14.16 -5.50 -20.10
C ASP A 131 15.16 -4.73 -19.20
N GLY A 132 15.19 -5.05 -17.91
CA GLY A 132 16.05 -4.41 -16.92
C GLY A 132 15.47 -3.14 -16.29
N SER A 133 14.26 -2.71 -16.68
CA SER A 133 13.64 -1.46 -16.19
C SER A 133 12.77 -1.63 -14.95
N LYS A 134 12.30 -2.85 -14.66
CA LYS A 134 11.45 -3.14 -13.50
C LYS A 134 12.07 -4.25 -12.64
N THR A 135 12.06 -4.03 -11.34
CA THR A 135 12.41 -5.08 -10.38
C THR A 135 11.18 -5.95 -10.10
N LEU A 136 11.40 -7.15 -9.57
CA LEU A 136 10.29 -8.03 -9.19
C LEU A 136 9.37 -7.36 -8.16
N GLU A 137 9.91 -6.60 -7.22
CA GLU A 137 9.14 -5.90 -6.19
C GLU A 137 8.21 -4.85 -6.81
N GLN A 138 8.65 -4.17 -7.87
CA GLN A 138 7.81 -3.20 -8.56
C GLN A 138 6.66 -3.91 -9.29
N LEU A 139 6.93 -5.02 -9.97
CA LEU A 139 5.89 -5.82 -10.61
C LEU A 139 4.89 -6.40 -9.59
N VAL A 140 5.41 -6.96 -8.49
CA VAL A 140 4.58 -7.49 -7.40
C VAL A 140 3.73 -6.37 -6.81
N LYS A 141 4.28 -5.18 -6.58
CA LYS A 141 3.49 -4.00 -6.14
C LYS A 141 2.43 -3.63 -7.15
N ASP A 142 2.78 -3.50 -8.43
CA ASP A 142 1.84 -3.15 -9.52
C ASP A 142 0.63 -4.11 -9.53
N VAL A 143 0.85 -5.39 -9.20
CA VAL A 143 -0.20 -6.44 -9.17
C VAL A 143 -0.94 -6.54 -7.82
N LEU A 144 -0.24 -6.47 -6.69
CA LEU A 144 -0.87 -6.62 -5.35
C LEU A 144 -1.63 -5.37 -4.93
N GLN A 145 -1.16 -4.18 -5.33
CA GLN A 145 -1.76 -2.91 -4.94
C GLN A 145 -3.26 -2.81 -5.26
N PRO A 146 -3.76 -3.15 -6.47
CA PRO A 146 -5.20 -3.07 -6.74
C PRO A 146 -6.03 -4.03 -5.88
N ILE A 147 -5.52 -5.25 -5.64
CA ILE A 147 -6.23 -6.27 -4.83
C ILE A 147 -6.32 -5.81 -3.37
N LEU A 148 -5.20 -5.34 -2.80
CA LEU A 148 -5.16 -4.85 -1.44
C LEU A 148 -6.03 -3.59 -1.27
N LYS A 149 -6.03 -2.70 -2.27
CA LYS A 149 -6.86 -1.50 -2.26
C LYS A 149 -8.35 -1.86 -2.23
N GLN A 150 -8.80 -2.73 -3.13
CA GLN A 150 -10.19 -3.17 -3.16
C GLN A 150 -10.59 -3.82 -1.83
N TRP A 151 -9.74 -4.70 -1.29
CA TRP A 151 -10.01 -5.34 -0.02
C TRP A 151 -10.11 -4.33 1.12
N LEU A 152 -9.20 -3.35 1.17
CA LEU A 152 -9.27 -2.27 2.17
C LEU A 152 -10.55 -1.46 2.02
N GLU A 153 -10.97 -1.10 0.81
CA GLU A 153 -12.23 -0.36 0.58
C GLU A 153 -13.45 -1.14 1.11
N GLU A 154 -13.47 -2.46 0.93
CA GLU A 154 -14.57 -3.32 1.37
C GLU A 154 -14.55 -3.61 2.88
N ASN A 155 -13.38 -3.76 3.50
CA ASN A 155 -13.24 -4.29 4.87
C ASN A 155 -12.89 -3.22 5.92
N LEU A 156 -12.32 -2.09 5.51
CA LEU A 156 -11.94 -1.01 6.42
C LEU A 156 -13.11 -0.40 7.20
N PRO A 157 -14.32 -0.21 6.63
CA PRO A 157 -15.46 0.31 7.39
C PRO A 157 -15.82 -0.54 8.62
N GLU A 158 -15.89 -1.86 8.44
CA GLU A 158 -16.23 -2.79 9.53
C GLU A 158 -15.15 -2.79 10.63
N ILE A 159 -13.87 -2.81 10.22
CA ILE A 159 -12.74 -2.78 11.14
C ILE A 159 -12.76 -1.50 11.98
N VAL A 160 -12.98 -0.35 11.35
CA VAL A 160 -13.04 0.95 12.03
C VAL A 160 -14.24 1.00 12.98
N ASP A 161 -15.43 0.58 12.54
CA ASP A 161 -16.62 0.58 13.39
C ASP A 161 -16.44 -0.25 14.66
N ARG A 162 -15.76 -1.40 14.55
CA ARG A 162 -15.45 -2.26 15.71
C ARG A 162 -14.48 -1.55 16.67
N ILE A 163 -13.39 -0.98 16.16
CA ILE A 163 -12.38 -0.30 16.97
C ILE A 163 -12.96 0.97 17.63
N VAL A 164 -13.73 1.77 16.89
CA VAL A 164 -14.38 2.98 17.42
C VAL A 164 -15.40 2.65 18.50
N ARG A 165 -16.17 1.57 18.34
CA ARG A 165 -17.10 1.10 19.38
C ARG A 165 -16.35 0.75 20.66
N GLU A 166 -15.26 -0.01 20.56
CA GLU A 166 -14.40 -0.34 21.71
C GLU A 166 -13.80 0.91 22.35
N GLU A 167 -13.37 1.89 21.56
CA GLU A 167 -12.80 3.15 22.06
C GLU A 167 -13.84 4.00 22.81
N VAL A 168 -15.04 4.15 22.25
CA VAL A 168 -16.15 4.90 22.88
C VAL A 168 -16.59 4.23 24.17
N GLU A 169 -16.68 2.91 24.20
CA GLU A 169 -17.01 2.17 25.42
C GLU A 169 -15.94 2.38 26.51
N ARG A 170 -14.65 2.35 26.14
CA ARG A 170 -13.55 2.62 27.07
C ARG A 170 -13.60 4.05 27.63
N ILE A 171 -13.82 5.05 26.78
CA ILE A 171 -13.94 6.45 27.21
C ILE A 171 -15.18 6.62 28.11
N ALA A 172 -16.30 6.02 27.74
CA ALA A 172 -17.54 6.08 28.53
C ALA A 172 -17.38 5.41 29.91
N ALA A 173 -16.63 4.31 30.00
CA ALA A 173 -16.30 3.67 31.26
C ALA A 173 -15.35 4.50 32.14
N ARG A 174 -14.48 5.32 31.52
CA ARG A 174 -13.56 6.23 32.24
C ARG A 174 -14.23 7.51 32.72
N VAL A 175 -15.25 7.99 32.01
CA VAL A 175 -15.99 9.22 32.34
C VAL A 175 -17.05 9.00 33.42
N LYS A 176 -17.45 7.75 33.68
CA LYS A 176 -18.42 7.37 34.70
C LYS A 176 -17.77 7.00 36.03
#